data_AF-A0A9X3BAI0-F1
#
_entry.id   AF-A0A9X3BAI0-F1
#
_cell.length_a   1.000
_cell.length_b   1.000
_cell.length_c   1.000
_cell.angle_alpha   90.00
_cell.angle_beta   90.00
_cell.angle_gamma   90.00
#
_symmetry.space_group_name_H-M   'P 1'
#
loop_
_entity.id
_entity.type
_entity.pdbx_description
1 polymer ?
#
loop_
_entity_poly.entity_id
_entity_poly.type
_entity_poly.pdbx_seq_one_letter_code
_entity_poly.pdbx_strand_id
1 'polypeptide(L)'
;LVWTGRITVVAAMIVALIFTWEDLLGIGGEGGFTFIQKYTGFISPGILAMFLLGMFWKRTTGAAAVAGVLTGFGMSVLFNNYAPRLFGKETWLYTAYEYTKTVGGVEQKMVEIPFLICMGWSFFFTVLVMVLLSLLGPKDNPKAIAIDSSMFKVKPATMGLIVMTLILLSAIYIKFW
;
A
#
# COMPACT_ATOMS: atom_id res chain seq x y z
N LEU A 1 -27.04 -11.20 -14.42
CA LEU A 1 -26.11 -10.36 -13.63
C LEU A 1 -26.42 -10.40 -12.11
N VAL A 2 -27.66 -10.17 -11.67
CA VAL A 2 -28.03 -10.19 -10.23
C VAL A 2 -27.81 -11.55 -9.56
N TRP A 3 -28.21 -12.64 -10.20
CA TRP A 3 -28.02 -14.00 -9.66
C TRP A 3 -26.55 -14.36 -9.48
N THR A 4 -25.69 -14.01 -10.44
CA THR A 4 -24.24 -14.16 -10.35
C THR A 4 -23.66 -13.38 -9.17
N GLY A 5 -24.11 -12.14 -8.97
CA GLY A 5 -23.70 -11.34 -7.82
C GLY A 5 -24.09 -11.96 -6.48
N ARG A 6 -25.32 -12.47 -6.37
CA ARG A 6 -25.81 -13.15 -5.15
C ARG A 6 -25.00 -14.40 -4.83
N ILE A 7 -24.72 -15.24 -5.84
CA ILE A 7 -23.89 -16.45 -5.66
C ILE A 7 -22.47 -16.06 -5.21
N THR A 8 -21.90 -15.01 -5.80
CA THR A 8 -20.56 -14.51 -5.45
C THR A 8 -20.50 -14.05 -3.99
N VAL A 9 -21.52 -13.34 -3.52
CA VAL A 9 -21.61 -12.89 -2.11
C VAL A 9 -21.66 -14.10 -1.17
N VAL A 10 -22.52 -15.08 -1.45
CA VAL A 10 -22.62 -16.29 -0.61
C VAL A 10 -21.31 -17.06 -0.60
N ALA A 11 -20.66 -17.25 -1.76
CA ALA A 11 -19.37 -17.91 -1.86
C ALA A 11 -18.28 -17.16 -1.06
N ALA A 12 -18.20 -15.83 -1.20
CA ALA A 12 -17.23 -15.01 -0.46
C ALA A 12 -17.47 -15.08 1.07
N MET A 13 -18.72 -15.10 1.52
CA MET A 13 -19.05 -15.27 2.94
C MET A 13 -18.61 -16.63 3.48
N ILE A 14 -18.86 -17.71 2.74
CA ILE A 14 -18.43 -19.06 3.15
C ILE A 14 -16.90 -19.10 3.27
N VAL A 15 -16.18 -18.54 2.30
CA VAL A 15 -14.71 -18.46 2.33
C VAL A 15 -14.21 -17.64 3.52
N ALA A 16 -14.84 -16.49 3.79
CA ALA A 16 -14.49 -15.67 4.95
C ALA A 16 -14.70 -16.42 6.26
N LEU A 17 -15.85 -17.10 6.42
CA LEU A 17 -16.14 -17.91 7.60
C LEU A 17 -15.08 -18.99 7.83
N ILE A 18 -14.67 -19.70 6.78
CA ILE A 18 -13.62 -20.72 6.85
C ILE A 18 -12.33 -20.12 7.41
N PHE A 19 -11.85 -19.00 6.86
CA PHE A 19 -10.60 -18.38 7.33
C PHE A 19 -10.69 -17.84 8.77
N THR A 20 -11.86 -17.38 9.20
CA THR A 20 -12.06 -16.82 10.54
C THR A 20 -12.35 -17.86 11.62
N TRP A 21 -12.83 -19.06 11.26
CA TRP A 21 -13.36 -20.03 12.22
C TRP A 21 -12.32 -20.50 13.25
N GLU A 22 -11.11 -20.84 12.79
CA GLU A 22 -10.00 -21.26 13.68
C GLU A 22 -8.88 -20.21 13.74
N ASP A 23 -9.20 -18.95 13.38
CA ASP A 23 -8.20 -17.89 13.19
C ASP A 23 -7.01 -18.36 12.31
N LEU A 24 -7.30 -19.01 11.18
CA LEU A 24 -6.27 -19.60 10.30
C LEU A 24 -5.24 -18.57 9.82
N LEU A 25 -5.65 -17.30 9.78
CA LEU A 25 -4.82 -16.19 9.36
C LEU A 25 -4.07 -15.51 10.53
N GLY A 26 -4.35 -15.90 11.78
CA GLY A 26 -3.70 -15.34 12.97
C GLY A 26 -4.05 -13.86 13.23
N ILE A 27 -5.27 -13.45 12.86
CA ILE A 27 -5.81 -12.09 13.00
C ILE A 27 -5.85 -11.70 14.48
N GLY A 28 -6.23 -12.64 15.36
CA GLY A 28 -6.31 -12.41 16.80
C GLY A 28 -4.97 -12.09 17.44
N GLY A 29 -3.87 -12.62 16.89
CA GLY A 29 -2.52 -12.46 17.43
C GLY A 29 -1.82 -11.13 17.11
N GLU A 30 -2.14 -10.49 15.98
CA GLU A 30 -1.55 -9.18 15.59
C GLU A 30 -2.47 -7.99 15.89
N GLY A 31 -3.74 -8.24 16.16
CA GLY A 31 -4.80 -7.24 16.21
C GLY A 31 -5.36 -6.97 14.81
N GLY A 32 -6.69 -6.99 14.68
CA GLY A 32 -7.37 -6.93 13.38
C GLY A 32 -7.04 -5.71 12.53
N PHE A 33 -6.79 -4.55 13.16
CA PHE A 33 -6.37 -3.34 12.44
C PHE A 33 -4.99 -3.49 11.80
N THR A 34 -4.00 -3.96 12.58
CA THR A 34 -2.63 -4.20 12.12
C THR A 34 -2.63 -5.24 11.00
N PHE A 35 -3.39 -6.32 11.17
CA PHE A 35 -3.57 -7.34 10.14
C PHE A 35 -4.10 -6.73 8.84
N ILE A 36 -5.22 -5.99 8.90
CA ILE A 36 -5.80 -5.35 7.70
C ILE A 36 -4.78 -4.40 7.05
N GLN A 37 -4.09 -3.56 7.82
CA GLN A 37 -3.11 -2.62 7.27
C GLN A 37 -1.92 -3.34 6.62
N LYS A 38 -1.39 -4.38 7.25
CA LYS A 38 -0.28 -5.18 6.72
C LYS A 38 -0.67 -5.83 5.38
N TYR A 39 -1.81 -6.52 5.32
CA TYR A 39 -2.23 -7.24 4.12
C TYR A 39 -2.73 -6.33 2.99
N THR A 40 -3.46 -5.25 3.30
CA THR A 40 -3.78 -4.23 2.29
C THR A 40 -2.52 -3.56 1.75
N GLY A 41 -1.50 -3.42 2.60
CA GLY A 41 -0.17 -2.94 2.25
C GLY A 41 0.59 -3.78 1.22
N PHE A 42 0.17 -5.01 0.93
CA PHE A 42 0.78 -5.78 -0.17
C PHE A 42 0.41 -5.24 -1.54
N ILE A 43 -0.80 -4.69 -1.68
CA ILE A 43 -1.39 -4.32 -2.97
C ILE A 43 -1.48 -2.79 -3.11
N SER A 44 -1.80 -2.09 -2.01
CA SER A 44 -2.03 -0.65 -1.99
C SER A 44 -0.90 0.19 -2.61
N PRO A 45 0.41 -0.07 -2.36
CA PRO A 45 1.50 0.71 -2.94
C PRO A 45 1.48 0.73 -4.47
N GLY A 46 1.25 -0.44 -5.09
CA GLY A 46 1.24 -0.57 -6.54
C GLY A 46 0.05 0.15 -7.19
N ILE A 47 -1.13 0.00 -6.59
CA ILE A 47 -2.35 0.68 -7.04
C ILE A 47 -2.23 2.19 -6.87
N LEU A 48 -1.70 2.66 -5.73
CA LEU A 48 -1.49 4.08 -5.47
C LEU A 48 -0.54 4.71 -6.49
N ALA A 49 0.60 4.05 -6.78
CA ALA A 49 1.54 4.51 -7.79
C ALA A 49 0.90 4.59 -9.19
N MET A 50 0.11 3.58 -9.56
CA MET A 50 -0.65 3.58 -10.81
C MET A 50 -1.59 4.77 -10.91
N PHE A 51 -2.38 5.04 -9.88
CA PHE A 51 -3.33 6.14 -9.88
C PHE A 51 -2.64 7.51 -9.88
N LEU A 52 -1.61 7.71 -9.04
CA LEU A 52 -0.90 8.97 -8.97
C LEU A 52 -0.23 9.31 -10.29
N LEU A 53 0.53 8.38 -10.88
CA LEU A 53 1.18 8.61 -12.17
C LEU A 53 0.16 8.67 -13.32
N GLY A 54 -0.89 7.86 -13.29
CA GLY A 54 -1.95 7.87 -14.30
C GLY A 54 -2.72 9.19 -14.34
N MET A 55 -2.98 9.81 -13.18
CA MET A 55 -3.66 11.09 -13.11
C MET A 55 -2.72 12.27 -13.38
N PHE A 56 -1.57 12.31 -12.70
CA PHE A 56 -0.74 13.51 -12.64
C PHE A 56 0.44 13.52 -13.63
N TRP A 57 0.70 12.42 -14.35
CA TRP A 57 1.83 12.34 -15.26
C TRP A 57 1.45 11.88 -16.67
N LYS A 58 1.53 12.80 -17.62
CA LYS A 58 1.07 12.63 -19.01
C LYS A 58 1.80 11.54 -19.81
N ARG A 59 2.95 11.07 -19.33
CA ARG A 59 3.74 10.01 -19.96
C ARG A 59 3.32 8.61 -19.56
N THR A 60 2.53 8.47 -18.49
CA THR A 60 2.16 7.16 -17.97
C THR A 60 1.40 6.37 -19.03
N THR A 61 1.93 5.20 -19.39
CA THR A 61 1.31 4.30 -20.37
C THR A 61 0.55 3.17 -19.67
N GLY A 62 -0.39 2.54 -20.38
CA GLY A 62 -1.09 1.36 -19.86
C GLY A 62 -0.15 0.20 -19.53
N ALA A 63 0.92 0.03 -20.32
CA ALA A 63 1.96 -0.98 -20.04
C ALA A 63 2.73 -0.66 -18.76
N ALA A 64 3.12 0.61 -18.56
CA ALA A 64 3.77 1.04 -17.32
C ALA A 64 2.86 0.84 -16.10
N ALA A 65 1.55 1.09 -16.24
CA ALA A 65 0.57 0.86 -15.19
C ALA A 65 0.48 -0.63 -14.78
N VAL A 66 0.38 -1.55 -15.75
CA VAL A 66 0.36 -3.00 -15.49
C VAL A 66 1.67 -3.45 -14.83
N ALA A 67 2.81 -3.01 -15.37
CA ALA A 67 4.11 -3.29 -14.77
C ALA A 67 4.19 -2.76 -13.33
N GLY A 68 3.64 -1.58 -13.07
CA GLY A 68 3.57 -0.98 -11.74
C GLY A 68 2.83 -1.85 -10.72
N VAL A 69 1.66 -2.39 -11.07
CA VAL A 69 0.91 -3.27 -10.14
C VAL A 69 1.66 -4.57 -9.87
N LEU A 70 2.25 -5.17 -10.90
CA LEU A 70 3.03 -6.41 -10.74
C LEU A 70 4.30 -6.18 -9.92
N THR A 71 5.04 -5.10 -10.20
CA THR A 71 6.21 -4.70 -9.43
C THR A 71 5.84 -4.35 -8.00
N GLY A 72 4.77 -3.60 -7.76
CA GLY A 72 4.34 -3.24 -6.41
C GLY A 72 3.99 -4.47 -5.58
N PHE A 73 3.23 -5.40 -6.13
CA PHE A 73 2.98 -6.67 -5.42
C PHE A 73 4.28 -7.46 -5.18
N GLY A 74 5.13 -7.59 -6.20
CA GLY A 74 6.39 -8.31 -6.11
C GLY A 74 7.36 -7.70 -5.07
N MET A 75 7.49 -6.38 -5.04
CA MET A 75 8.31 -5.67 -4.07
C MET A 75 7.73 -5.75 -2.66
N SER A 76 6.41 -5.68 -2.51
CA SER A 76 5.75 -5.91 -1.21
C SER A 76 6.04 -7.31 -0.68
N VAL A 77 5.98 -8.34 -1.53
CA VAL A 77 6.33 -9.72 -1.17
C VAL A 77 7.82 -9.83 -0.83
N LEU A 78 8.70 -9.20 -1.62
CA LEU A 78 10.14 -9.19 -1.37
C LEU A 78 10.43 -8.60 0.02
N PHE A 79 9.94 -7.40 0.32
CA PHE A 79 10.21 -6.73 1.60
C PHE A 79 9.56 -7.43 2.78
N ASN A 80 8.28 -7.82 2.69
CA ASN A 80 7.61 -8.44 3.84
C ASN A 80 8.11 -9.86 4.14
N ASN A 81 8.43 -10.67 3.12
CA ASN A 81 8.65 -12.11 3.32
C ASN A 81 10.11 -12.55 3.14
N TYR A 82 10.90 -11.84 2.32
CA TYR A 82 12.23 -12.33 1.90
C TYR A 82 13.38 -11.40 2.30
N ALA A 83 13.15 -10.10 2.43
CA ALA A 83 14.23 -9.13 2.65
C ALA A 83 15.05 -9.42 3.91
N PRO A 84 14.45 -9.69 5.09
CA PRO A 84 15.24 -10.02 6.29
C PRO A 84 16.14 -11.25 6.11
N ARG A 85 15.68 -12.22 5.32
CA ARG A 85 16.42 -13.46 5.03
C ARG A 85 17.54 -13.24 4.01
N LEU A 86 17.34 -12.34 3.04
CA LEU A 86 18.27 -12.11 1.94
C LEU A 86 19.34 -11.05 2.26
N PHE A 87 18.95 -9.94 2.87
CA PHE A 87 19.84 -8.79 3.11
C PHE A 87 20.22 -8.62 4.59
N GLY A 88 19.70 -9.49 5.47
CA GLY A 88 19.93 -9.41 6.91
C GLY A 88 18.93 -8.49 7.63
N LYS A 89 19.14 -8.35 8.95
CA LYS A 89 18.20 -7.67 9.86
C LYS A 89 18.31 -6.15 9.79
N GLU A 90 19.52 -5.64 9.62
CA GLU A 90 19.83 -4.22 9.59
C GLU A 90 20.43 -3.88 8.24
N THR A 91 19.74 -3.02 7.49
CA THR A 91 20.21 -2.48 6.22
C THR A 91 19.95 -0.99 6.20
N TRP A 92 20.60 -0.25 5.32
CA TRP A 92 20.30 1.17 5.08
C TRP A 92 18.83 1.43 4.67
N LEU A 93 18.15 0.41 4.13
CA LEU A 93 16.74 0.49 3.72
C LEU A 93 15.78 0.26 4.89
N TYR A 94 16.14 -0.57 5.86
CA TYR A 94 15.22 -0.99 6.90
C TYR A 94 15.94 -1.55 8.13
N THR A 95 15.25 -1.45 9.26
CA THR A 95 15.58 -2.12 10.51
C THR A 95 14.46 -3.12 10.80
N ALA A 96 14.80 -4.40 10.87
CA ALA A 96 13.86 -5.46 11.17
C ALA A 96 13.84 -5.75 12.67
N TYR A 97 12.66 -5.90 13.25
CA TYR A 97 12.49 -6.24 14.66
C TYR A 97 12.24 -7.75 14.82
N GLU A 98 12.68 -8.27 15.97
CA GLU A 98 12.41 -9.65 16.38
C GLU A 98 11.20 -9.69 17.29
N TYR A 99 10.31 -10.64 17.04
CA TYR A 99 9.23 -10.95 17.96
C TYR A 99 8.98 -12.45 17.99
N THR A 100 8.50 -12.93 19.12
CA THR A 100 8.18 -14.34 19.32
C THR A 100 6.71 -14.55 19.05
N LYS A 101 6.40 -15.41 18.07
CA LYS A 101 5.04 -15.85 17.80
C LYS A 101 4.94 -17.33 18.11
N THR A 102 3.96 -17.69 18.93
CA THR A 102 3.62 -19.09 19.21
C THR A 102 2.69 -19.57 18.09
N VAL A 103 3.24 -20.29 17.11
CA VAL A 103 2.46 -20.88 16.03
C VAL A 103 2.39 -22.39 16.28
N GLY A 104 1.20 -22.90 16.60
CA GLY A 104 1.00 -24.34 16.87
C GLY A 104 1.70 -24.87 18.13
N GLY A 105 1.89 -24.03 19.15
CA GLY A 105 2.56 -24.42 20.41
C GLY A 105 4.09 -24.40 20.35
N VAL A 106 4.69 -24.01 19.23
CA VAL A 106 6.14 -23.83 19.07
C VAL A 106 6.46 -22.33 19.00
N GLU A 107 7.32 -21.86 19.89
CA GLU A 107 7.85 -20.49 19.85
C GLU A 107 8.79 -20.33 18.65
N GLN A 108 8.36 -19.55 17.67
CA GLN A 108 9.19 -19.18 16.53
C GLN A 108 9.63 -17.72 16.67
N LYS A 109 10.93 -17.47 16.59
CA LYS A 109 11.47 -16.12 16.46
C LYS A 109 11.28 -15.67 15.02
N MET A 110 10.35 -14.74 14.81
CA MET A 110 10.13 -14.11 13.52
C MET A 110 10.86 -12.78 13.48
N VAL A 111 11.49 -12.52 12.33
CA VAL A 111 12.17 -11.27 12.03
C VAL A 111 11.34 -10.57 10.96
N GLU A 112 10.75 -9.43 11.29
CA GLU A 112 9.91 -8.68 10.36
C GLU A 112 10.32 -7.22 10.25
N ILE A 113 10.09 -6.66 9.07
CA ILE A 113 10.24 -5.24 8.83
C ILE A 113 8.89 -4.57 9.13
N PRO A 114 8.86 -3.39 9.77
CA PRO A 114 7.63 -2.63 9.95
C PRO A 114 6.88 -2.47 8.63
N PHE A 115 5.61 -2.88 8.60
CA PHE A 115 4.83 -2.94 7.36
C PHE A 115 4.76 -1.58 6.63
N LEU A 116 4.81 -0.46 7.36
CA LEU A 116 4.86 0.89 6.79
C LEU A 116 6.15 1.14 5.98
N ILE A 117 7.29 0.62 6.43
CA ILE A 117 8.57 0.70 5.71
C ILE A 117 8.51 -0.16 4.45
N CYS A 118 7.97 -1.39 4.55
CA CYS A 118 7.75 -2.25 3.38
C CYS A 118 6.86 -1.58 2.34
N MET A 119 5.75 -0.97 2.76
CA MET A 119 4.84 -0.23 1.89
C MET A 119 5.53 0.96 1.21
N GLY A 120 6.32 1.73 1.97
CA GLY A 120 7.06 2.87 1.44
C GLY A 120 8.04 2.48 0.34
N TRP A 121 8.85 1.44 0.57
CA TRP A 121 9.79 0.96 -0.45
C TRP A 121 9.10 0.33 -1.65
N SER A 122 8.06 -0.48 -1.41
CA SER A 122 7.25 -1.04 -2.49
C SER A 122 6.68 0.06 -3.40
N PHE A 123 6.14 1.14 -2.81
CA PHE A 123 5.67 2.31 -3.54
C PHE A 123 6.80 2.97 -4.33
N PHE A 124 7.94 3.24 -3.69
CA PHE A 124 9.09 3.90 -4.32
C PHE A 124 9.60 3.13 -5.55
N PHE A 125 9.85 1.83 -5.42
CA PHE A 125 10.34 1.00 -6.53
C PHE A 125 9.29 0.83 -7.62
N THR A 126 8.00 0.79 -7.26
CA THR A 126 6.92 0.80 -8.24
C THR A 126 6.94 2.08 -9.08
N VAL A 127 6.97 3.24 -8.42
CA VAL A 127 7.05 4.54 -9.10
C VAL A 127 8.29 4.58 -9.99
N LEU A 128 9.44 4.11 -9.50
CA LEU A 128 10.68 4.06 -10.28
C LEU A 128 10.50 3.25 -11.57
N VAL A 129 9.98 2.02 -11.49
CA VAL A 129 9.76 1.16 -12.66
C VAL A 129 8.75 1.79 -13.62
N MET A 130 7.63 2.30 -13.10
CA MET A 130 6.64 2.99 -13.90
C MET A 130 7.23 4.20 -14.62
N VAL A 131 8.11 4.95 -13.94
CA VAL A 131 8.82 6.10 -14.51
C VAL A 131 9.72 5.67 -15.63
N LEU A 132 10.60 4.71 -15.40
CA LEU A 132 11.53 4.20 -16.42
C LEU A 132 10.80 3.69 -17.66
N LEU A 133 9.72 2.91 -17.48
CA LEU A 133 8.94 2.40 -18.61
C LEU A 133 8.16 3.49 -19.34
N SER A 134 7.65 4.49 -18.63
CA SER A 134 6.93 5.61 -19.24
C SER A 134 7.87 6.56 -20.00
N LEU A 135 9.14 6.64 -19.61
CA LEU A 135 10.15 7.40 -20.35
C LEU A 135 10.52 6.78 -21.69
N LEU A 136 10.39 5.45 -21.83
CA LEU A 136 10.53 4.74 -23.10
C LEU A 136 9.29 4.91 -24.00
N GLY A 137 8.17 5.39 -23.44
CA GLY A 137 6.93 5.64 -24.14
C GLY A 137 6.86 7.04 -24.80
N PRO A 138 5.74 7.35 -25.46
CA PRO A 138 5.51 8.67 -26.05
C PRO A 138 5.46 9.76 -24.97
N LYS A 139 6.02 10.94 -25.30
CA LYS A 139 6.08 12.08 -24.37
C LYS A 139 4.71 12.62 -23.96
N ASP A 140 3.73 12.54 -24.86
CA ASP A 140 2.34 12.91 -24.62
C ASP A 140 1.45 11.73 -24.95
N ASN A 141 0.89 11.08 -23.92
CA ASN A 141 -0.04 9.99 -24.12
C ASN A 141 -1.42 10.56 -24.51
N PRO A 142 -2.04 10.13 -25.62
CA PRO A 142 -3.38 10.59 -26.01
C PRO A 142 -4.48 10.25 -24.98
N LYS A 143 -4.21 9.31 -24.06
CA LYS A 143 -5.11 8.95 -22.94
C LYS A 143 -4.79 9.68 -21.63
N ALA A 144 -3.83 10.61 -21.64
CA ALA A 144 -3.49 11.38 -20.45
C ALA A 144 -4.61 12.34 -20.05
N ILE A 145 -4.79 12.53 -18.75
CA ILE A 145 -5.72 13.53 -18.22
C ILE A 145 -5.14 14.92 -18.46
N ALA A 146 -5.93 15.79 -19.10
CA ALA A 146 -5.58 17.21 -19.22
C ALA A 146 -5.79 17.90 -17.87
N ILE A 147 -4.70 18.14 -17.14
CA ILE A 147 -4.71 18.86 -15.87
C ILE A 147 -4.52 20.36 -16.13
N ASP A 148 -5.47 21.17 -15.63
CA ASP A 148 -5.37 22.62 -15.58
C ASP A 148 -5.18 23.09 -14.13
N SER A 149 -4.30 24.07 -13.93
CA SER A 149 -4.01 24.64 -12.59
C SER A 149 -5.24 25.23 -11.89
N SER A 150 -6.25 25.67 -12.65
CA SER A 150 -7.51 26.18 -12.13
C SER A 150 -8.32 25.13 -11.37
N MET A 151 -8.13 23.84 -11.65
CA MET A 151 -8.81 22.73 -10.95
C MET A 151 -8.43 22.64 -9.47
N PHE A 152 -7.25 23.17 -9.09
CA PHE A 152 -6.76 23.15 -7.71
C PHE A 152 -7.07 24.44 -6.95
N LYS A 153 -7.77 25.41 -7.56
CA LYS A 153 -8.16 26.65 -6.88
C LYS A 153 -9.23 26.34 -5.84
N VAL A 154 -8.91 26.63 -4.58
CA VAL A 154 -9.80 26.48 -3.43
C VAL A 154 -10.44 27.82 -3.05
N LYS A 155 -11.70 27.77 -2.61
CA LYS A 155 -12.40 28.94 -2.09
C LYS A 155 -11.74 29.43 -0.79
N PRO A 156 -11.69 30.75 -0.51
CA PRO A 156 -11.06 31.28 0.70
C PRO A 156 -11.57 30.66 2.00
N ALA A 157 -12.88 30.37 2.08
CA ALA A 157 -13.47 29.70 3.24
C ALA A 157 -12.90 28.28 3.46
N THR A 158 -12.77 27.48 2.39
CA THR A 158 -12.17 26.13 2.45
C THR A 158 -10.70 26.21 2.83
N MET A 159 -9.96 27.20 2.31
CA MET A 159 -8.57 27.44 2.70
C MET A 159 -8.44 27.70 4.22
N GLY A 160 -9.32 28.53 4.78
CA GLY A 160 -9.35 28.79 6.22
C GLY A 160 -9.54 27.51 7.06
N LEU A 161 -10.45 26.63 6.63
CA LEU A 161 -10.68 25.34 7.30
C LEU A 161 -9.48 24.39 7.20
N ILE A 162 -8.80 24.35 6.04
CA ILE A 162 -7.58 23.56 5.86
C ILE A 162 -6.50 24.04 6.83
N VAL A 163 -6.26 25.36 6.90
CA VAL A 163 -5.25 25.95 7.79
C VAL A 163 -5.59 25.69 9.26
N MET A 164 -6.85 25.86 9.67
CA MET A 164 -7.28 25.54 11.04
C MET A 164 -7.02 24.07 11.38
N THR A 165 -7.37 23.15 10.47
CA THR A 165 -7.14 21.71 10.67
C THR A 165 -5.65 21.40 10.84
N LEU A 166 -4.79 21.99 10.01
CA LEU A 166 -3.34 21.81 10.11
C LEU A 166 -2.80 22.34 11.44
N ILE A 167 -3.24 23.52 11.89
CA ILE A 167 -2.84 24.09 13.19
C ILE A 167 -3.25 23.18 14.34
N LEU A 168 -4.48 22.66 14.33
CA LEU A 168 -4.97 21.76 15.36
C LEU A 168 -4.17 20.45 15.39
N LEU A 169 -3.90 19.85 14.23
CA LEU A 169 -3.07 18.65 14.13
C LEU A 169 -1.66 18.90 14.65
N SER A 170 -1.03 20.01 14.25
CA SER A 170 0.30 20.39 14.74
C SER A 170 0.31 20.60 16.26
N ALA A 171 -0.69 21.27 16.82
CA ALA A 171 -0.78 21.50 18.27
C ALA A 171 -0.92 20.18 19.05
N ILE A 172 -1.71 19.22 18.55
CA ILE A 172 -1.82 17.89 19.14
C ILE A 172 -0.47 17.17 19.10
N TYR A 173 0.18 17.13 17.94
CA TYR A 173 1.49 16.49 17.80
C TYR A 173 2.54 17.12 18.71
N ILE A 174 2.65 18.46 18.76
CA ILE A 174 3.62 19.16 19.63
C ILE A 174 3.37 18.87 21.12
N LYS A 175 2.11 18.75 21.53
CA LYS A 175 1.77 18.54 22.95
C LYS A 175 2.06 17.12 23.44
N PHE A 176 1.88 16.12 22.58
CA PHE A 176 1.94 14.70 22.97
C PHE A 176 3.20 13.97 22.48
N TRP A 177 4.05 14.65 21.71
CA TRP A 177 5.39 14.19 21.34
C TRP A 177 6.42 14.62 22.39
#